data_AF-A0AA85G211-F1
#
_entry.id   AF-A0AA85G211-F1
#
_cell.length_a   1.000
_cell.length_b   1.000
_cell.length_c   1.000
_cell.angle_alpha   90.00
_cell.angle_beta   90.00
_cell.angle_gamma   90.00
#
_symmetry.space_group_name_H-M   'P 1'
#
loop_
_entity.id
_entity.type
_entity.pdbx_description
1 polymer ?
#
loop_
_entity_poly.entity_id
_entity_poly.type
_entity_poly.pdbx_seq_one_letter_code
_entity_poly.pdbx_strand_id
1 'polypeptide(L)'
;MFDTLTVIMTLFSRRCALNLSPLVEVAAAKLHLGHFNSNYKLVVNPHEENTAKSAFENVTRWLILADILRGLRLTFGMIFKEPATLNYPFEKGPLSPRFRGEHALRRYPSGEERCIACKLCEAICPAQAITIEAEPRADGNRRTTRYDIDMTKCIYCGFCQEACPVDAIVEVTNLLF
;
A
#
# COMPACT_ATOMS: atom_id res chain seq x y z
N MET A 1 -2.75 -13.75 63.24
CA MET A 1 -2.02 -12.49 63.49
C MET A 1 -0.60 -12.79 63.97
N PHE A 2 0.19 -13.48 63.16
CA PHE A 2 1.65 -13.67 63.21
C PHE A 2 1.92 -14.50 61.96
N ASP A 3 2.55 -13.91 60.93
CA ASP A 3 3.16 -14.55 59.73
C ASP A 3 3.27 -13.58 58.52
N THR A 4 2.96 -12.29 58.70
CA THR A 4 3.35 -11.24 57.74
C THR A 4 4.77 -10.72 57.96
N LEU A 5 5.39 -11.00 59.11
CA LEU A 5 6.75 -10.54 59.48
C LEU A 5 7.88 -11.43 58.93
N THR A 6 7.63 -12.74 58.70
CA THR A 6 8.60 -13.69 58.13
C THR A 6 8.80 -13.55 56.62
N VAL A 7 7.79 -13.06 55.90
CA VAL A 7 7.87 -12.78 54.45
C VAL A 7 8.67 -11.50 54.16
N ILE A 8 8.61 -10.50 55.04
CA ILE A 8 9.35 -9.24 54.89
C ILE A 8 10.85 -9.44 55.20
N MET A 9 11.19 -10.28 56.18
CA MET A 9 12.60 -10.58 56.53
C MET A 9 13.32 -11.44 55.48
N THR A 10 12.62 -12.32 54.76
CA THR A 10 13.21 -13.13 53.66
C THR A 10 13.32 -12.37 52.34
N LEU A 11 12.50 -11.34 52.12
CA LEU A 11 12.61 -10.42 50.98
C LEU A 11 13.75 -9.37 51.14
N PHE A 12 14.20 -9.10 52.38
CA PHE A 12 15.31 -8.18 52.63
C PHE A 12 16.70 -8.84 52.51
N SER A 13 16.79 -10.15 52.76
CA SER A 13 18.05 -10.92 52.66
C SER A 13 18.52 -11.19 51.22
N ARG A 14 17.64 -11.11 50.21
CA ARG A 14 18.00 -11.34 48.79
C ARG A 14 18.32 -10.06 48.01
N ARG A 15 18.29 -8.87 48.64
CA ARG A 15 18.51 -7.58 47.98
C ARG A 15 19.79 -6.85 48.39
N CYS A 16 20.62 -7.49 49.23
CA CYS A 16 21.85 -6.90 49.80
C CYS A 16 23.15 -7.58 49.30
N ALA A 17 23.15 -8.10 48.06
CA ALA A 17 24.36 -8.57 47.36
C ALA A 17 24.68 -7.70 46.12
N LEU A 18 24.28 -6.43 46.16
CA LEU A 18 24.72 -5.40 45.23
C LEU A 18 25.66 -4.46 45.98
N ASN A 19 26.97 -4.71 45.84
CA ASN A 19 28.06 -3.71 45.76
C ASN A 19 29.38 -4.27 46.29
N LEU A 20 30.12 -4.94 45.40
CA LEU A 20 31.58 -5.07 45.32
C LEU A 20 31.77 -6.08 44.17
N SER A 21 31.94 -5.72 42.89
CA SER A 21 32.96 -4.84 42.33
C SER A 21 32.61 -4.49 40.86
N PRO A 22 32.30 -3.24 40.50
CA PRO A 22 32.12 -2.84 39.10
C PRO A 22 33.45 -2.54 38.37
N LEU A 23 34.61 -2.76 39.00
CA LEU A 23 35.91 -2.38 38.44
C LEU A 23 36.70 -3.53 37.78
N VAL A 24 36.33 -4.80 37.98
CA VAL A 24 37.12 -5.95 37.48
C VAL A 24 36.54 -6.57 36.19
N GLU A 25 35.25 -6.39 35.90
CA GLU A 25 34.65 -6.92 34.65
C GLU A 25 34.83 -6.00 33.42
N VAL A 26 35.08 -4.71 33.62
CA VAL A 26 35.18 -3.73 32.50
C VAL A 26 36.45 -3.95 31.67
N ALA A 27 37.49 -4.61 32.22
CA ALA A 27 38.74 -4.86 31.51
C ALA A 27 38.67 -6.04 30.52
N ALA A 28 37.73 -6.98 30.69
CA ALA A 28 37.57 -8.13 29.79
C ALA A 28 36.67 -7.84 28.57
N ALA A 29 35.92 -6.72 28.60
CA ALA A 29 35.03 -6.31 27.52
C ALA A 29 35.72 -5.53 26.39
N LYS A 30 37.02 -5.76 26.16
CA LYS A 30 37.79 -5.16 25.04
C LYS A 30 38.20 -6.17 23.97
N LEU A 31 37.58 -7.35 23.95
CA LEU A 31 37.80 -8.37 22.91
C LEU A 31 36.51 -8.99 22.35
N HIS A 32 35.41 -8.24 22.33
CA HIS A 32 34.32 -8.53 21.42
C HIS A 32 34.28 -7.40 20.40
N LEU A 33 34.99 -7.62 19.29
CA LEU A 33 34.66 -7.02 18.00
C LEU A 33 33.14 -7.06 17.87
N GLY A 34 32.53 -5.88 17.94
CA GLY A 34 31.09 -5.73 17.89
C GLY A 34 30.56 -6.37 16.61
N HIS A 35 29.87 -7.49 16.76
CA HIS A 35 28.88 -7.91 15.78
C HIS A 35 27.68 -6.97 15.94
N PHE A 36 27.76 -5.80 15.30
CA PHE A 36 26.68 -4.84 15.24
C PHE A 36 25.56 -5.45 14.39
N ASN A 37 24.59 -6.10 15.05
CA ASN A 37 23.46 -6.74 14.41
C ASN A 37 22.38 -5.67 14.14
N SER A 38 22.56 -4.90 13.07
CA SER A 38 21.53 -4.00 12.57
C SER A 38 20.84 -4.63 11.36
N ASN A 39 19.54 -4.92 11.48
CA ASN A 39 18.63 -5.20 10.36
C ASN A 39 18.37 -3.97 9.46
N TYR A 40 19.28 -3.01 9.44
CA TYR A 40 19.28 -1.92 8.48
C TYR A 40 20.61 -1.97 7.74
N LYS A 41 20.53 -1.88 6.41
CA LYS A 41 21.71 -1.74 5.56
C LYS A 41 22.01 -0.27 5.42
N LEU A 42 23.19 0.16 5.86
CA LEU A 42 23.71 1.47 5.50
C LEU A 42 23.92 1.50 3.99
N VAL A 43 23.26 2.44 3.30
CA VAL A 43 23.32 2.57 1.83
C VAL A 43 24.68 3.14 1.39
N VAL A 44 25.34 3.92 2.25
CA VAL A 44 26.67 4.46 2.03
C VAL A 44 27.56 3.99 3.17
N ASN A 45 28.63 3.25 2.86
CA ASN A 45 29.66 2.89 3.84
C ASN A 45 30.72 4.01 3.86
N PRO A 46 31.01 4.64 5.00
CA PRO A 46 31.90 5.80 5.08
C PRO A 46 33.37 5.38 5.28
N HIS A 47 33.84 4.34 4.59
CA HIS A 47 35.27 4.04 4.55
C HIS A 47 35.91 4.83 3.41
N GLU A 48 36.14 6.12 3.66
CA GLU A 48 36.95 6.96 2.80
C GLU A 48 38.42 6.77 3.18
N GLU A 49 39.15 6.01 2.36
CA GLU A 49 40.58 5.84 2.54
C GLU A 49 41.27 7.11 2.01
N ASN A 50 41.77 7.94 2.94
CA ASN A 50 42.55 9.14 2.63
C ASN A 50 43.96 8.77 2.14
N THR A 51 44.01 8.16 0.96
CA THR A 51 45.24 7.85 0.23
C THR A 51 45.52 8.99 -0.75
N ALA A 52 46.79 9.39 -0.93
CA ALA A 52 47.13 10.49 -1.85
C ALA A 52 46.57 10.26 -3.27
N LYS A 53 46.48 8.99 -3.71
CA LYS A 53 45.88 8.59 -5.00
C LYS A 53 44.38 8.88 -5.08
N SER A 54 43.58 8.62 -4.04
CA SER A 54 42.14 8.87 -4.05
C SER A 54 41.80 10.36 -4.07
N ALA A 55 42.65 11.20 -3.45
CA ALA A 55 42.53 12.66 -3.53
C ALA A 55 42.74 13.19 -4.96
N PHE A 56 43.78 12.72 -5.68
CA PHE A 56 44.00 13.11 -7.07
C PHE A 56 42.89 12.60 -8.01
N GLU A 57 42.37 11.41 -7.80
CA GLU A 57 41.24 10.87 -8.57
C GLU A 57 39.96 11.69 -8.38
N ASN A 58 39.66 12.12 -7.15
CA ASN A 58 38.48 12.95 -6.86
C ASN A 58 38.58 14.35 -7.49
N VAL A 59 39.75 14.99 -7.43
CA VAL A 59 39.99 16.28 -8.10
C VAL A 59 39.86 16.14 -9.61
N THR A 60 40.39 15.07 -10.19
CA THR A 60 40.29 14.79 -11.63
C THR A 60 38.83 14.52 -12.03
N ARG A 61 38.08 13.75 -11.24
CA ARG A 61 36.65 13.48 -11.45
C ARG A 61 35.82 14.77 -11.42
N TRP A 62 36.15 15.70 -10.53
CA TRP A 62 35.51 17.02 -10.41
C TRP A 62 35.84 17.93 -11.60
N LEU A 63 37.11 18.05 -11.98
CA LEU A 63 37.54 18.91 -13.10
C LEU A 63 37.09 18.42 -14.48
N ILE A 64 36.99 17.10 -14.69
CA ILE A 64 36.54 16.49 -15.95
C ILE A 64 35.00 16.32 -15.97
N LEU A 65 34.31 16.60 -14.86
CA LEU A 65 32.87 16.37 -14.67
C LEU A 65 32.47 14.95 -15.12
N ALA A 66 33.32 13.97 -14.79
CA ALA A 66 33.21 12.62 -15.33
C ALA A 66 31.89 11.93 -14.93
N ASP A 67 31.34 12.25 -13.75
CA ASP A 67 30.04 11.74 -13.31
C ASP A 67 28.87 12.33 -14.13
N ILE A 68 28.98 13.59 -14.56
CA ILE A 68 27.98 14.22 -15.43
C ILE A 68 28.01 13.58 -16.82
N LEU A 69 29.21 13.35 -17.38
CA LEU A 69 29.36 12.64 -18.65
C LEU A 69 28.85 11.20 -18.57
N ARG A 70 29.03 10.53 -17.42
CA ARG A 70 28.49 9.19 -17.18
C ARG A 70 26.96 9.20 -17.19
N GLY A 71 26.33 10.18 -16.55
CA GLY A 71 24.88 10.39 -16.60
C GLY A 71 24.37 10.72 -18.00
N LEU A 72 25.06 11.63 -18.71
CA LEU A 72 24.71 12.04 -20.07
C LEU A 72 24.80 10.86 -21.07
N ARG A 73 25.78 9.97 -20.89
CA ARG A 73 25.90 8.75 -21.69
C ARG A 73 24.69 7.83 -21.53
N LEU A 74 24.13 7.72 -20.32
CA LEU A 74 22.93 6.92 -20.07
C LEU A 74 21.70 7.52 -20.74
N THR A 75 21.51 8.84 -20.62
CA THR A 75 20.40 9.54 -21.28
C THR A 75 20.52 9.49 -22.79
N PHE A 76 21.74 9.60 -23.32
CA PHE A 76 22.01 9.47 -24.75
C PHE A 76 21.66 8.05 -25.25
N GLY A 77 21.90 7.02 -24.44
CA GLY A 77 21.45 5.65 -24.73
C GLY A 77 19.92 5.48 -24.77
N MET A 78 19.16 6.34 -24.08
CA MET A 78 17.68 6.30 -24.12
C MET A 78 17.12 6.83 -25.44
N ILE A 79 17.84 7.74 -26.13
CA ILE A 79 17.42 8.31 -27.42
C ILE A 79 17.27 7.23 -28.51
N PHE A 80 18.11 6.19 -28.45
CA PHE A 80 18.09 5.10 -29.42
C PHE A 80 17.08 3.98 -29.08
N LYS A 81 16.33 4.10 -27.98
CA LYS A 81 15.28 3.13 -27.65
C LYS A 81 13.95 3.56 -28.28
N GLU A 82 13.17 2.58 -28.68
CA GLU A 82 11.82 2.80 -29.17
C GLU A 82 10.94 3.44 -28.08
N PRO A 83 10.13 4.48 -28.39
CA PRO A 83 9.26 5.12 -27.43
C PRO A 83 8.10 4.18 -27.04
N ALA A 84 7.81 4.09 -25.74
CA ALA A 84 6.70 3.28 -25.21
C ALA A 84 5.32 3.97 -25.33
N THR A 85 5.12 4.81 -26.34
CA THR A 85 3.89 5.60 -26.55
C THR A 85 2.86 4.83 -27.37
N LEU A 86 1.61 4.76 -26.89
CA LEU A 86 0.47 4.25 -27.64
C LEU A 86 -0.26 5.40 -28.35
N ASN A 87 -0.73 5.18 -29.59
CA ASN A 87 -1.46 6.21 -30.33
C ASN A 87 -2.94 6.24 -29.94
N TYR A 88 -3.25 6.88 -28.81
CA TYR A 88 -4.64 7.12 -28.39
C TYR A 88 -5.30 8.16 -29.31
N PRO A 89 -6.51 7.94 -29.87
CA PRO A 89 -7.54 6.95 -29.51
C PRO A 89 -7.58 5.67 -30.37
N PHE A 90 -6.67 5.50 -31.33
CA PHE A 90 -6.67 4.37 -32.28
C PHE A 90 -6.14 3.07 -31.65
N GLU A 91 -5.17 3.18 -30.76
CA GLU A 91 -4.58 2.09 -30.00
C GLU A 91 -4.85 2.31 -28.51
N LYS A 92 -5.43 1.30 -27.84
CA LYS A 92 -5.76 1.35 -26.40
C LYS A 92 -4.88 0.39 -25.62
N GLY A 93 -4.55 0.76 -24.38
CA GLY A 93 -3.81 -0.12 -23.48
C GLY A 93 -4.59 -1.40 -23.15
N PRO A 94 -3.89 -2.51 -22.85
CA PRO A 94 -4.55 -3.76 -22.48
C PRO A 94 -5.29 -3.59 -21.15
N LEU A 95 -6.58 -3.90 -21.13
CA LEU A 95 -7.42 -3.81 -19.93
C LEU A 95 -7.69 -5.20 -19.36
N SER A 96 -7.63 -5.33 -18.03
CA SER A 96 -8.01 -6.58 -17.38
C SER A 96 -9.54 -6.78 -17.44
N PRO A 97 -10.04 -8.03 -17.46
CA PRO A 97 -11.48 -8.30 -17.38
C PRO A 97 -12.15 -7.82 -16.08
N ARG A 98 -11.34 -7.50 -15.05
CA ARG A 98 -11.78 -6.99 -13.74
C ARG A 98 -11.70 -5.47 -13.63
N PHE A 99 -11.48 -4.79 -14.75
CA PHE A 99 -11.44 -3.35 -14.75
C PHE A 99 -12.80 -2.77 -14.32
N ARG A 100 -12.75 -1.74 -13.47
CA ARG A 100 -13.91 -1.08 -12.87
C ARG A 100 -14.16 0.25 -13.58
N GLY A 101 -15.23 0.34 -14.34
CA GLY A 101 -15.62 1.53 -15.10
C GLY A 101 -17.05 1.97 -14.83
N GLU A 102 -17.77 2.32 -15.89
CA GLU A 102 -19.15 2.80 -15.80
C GLU A 102 -20.12 1.76 -15.20
N HIS A 103 -21.06 2.22 -14.37
CA HIS A 103 -22.06 1.33 -13.76
C HIS A 103 -23.19 1.04 -14.75
N ALA A 104 -23.57 -0.23 -14.89
CA ALA A 104 -24.71 -0.65 -15.69
C ALA A 104 -25.60 -1.64 -14.96
N LEU A 105 -26.92 -1.50 -15.16
CA LEU A 105 -27.90 -2.46 -14.69
C LEU A 105 -28.13 -3.56 -15.74
N ARG A 106 -27.93 -4.81 -15.33
CA ARG A 106 -28.17 -5.98 -16.18
C ARG A 106 -29.61 -6.45 -16.09
N ARG A 107 -30.07 -7.02 -17.21
CA ARG A 107 -31.35 -7.73 -17.32
C ARG A 107 -31.12 -9.25 -17.34
N TYR A 108 -32.14 -10.01 -16.99
CA TYR A 108 -32.23 -11.44 -17.25
C TYR A 108 -32.36 -11.69 -18.76
N PRO A 109 -32.06 -12.90 -19.25
CA PRO A 109 -32.29 -13.25 -20.65
C PRO A 109 -33.77 -13.16 -21.07
N SER A 110 -34.71 -13.18 -20.11
CA SER A 110 -36.14 -12.92 -20.34
C SER A 110 -36.48 -11.44 -20.57
N GLY A 111 -35.51 -10.52 -20.44
CA GLY A 111 -35.70 -9.07 -20.54
C GLY A 111 -36.07 -8.36 -19.24
N GLU A 112 -36.40 -9.13 -18.20
CA GLU A 112 -36.72 -8.60 -16.87
C GLU A 112 -35.49 -8.02 -16.17
N GLU A 113 -35.65 -6.94 -15.41
CA GLU A 113 -34.55 -6.39 -14.62
C GLU A 113 -34.11 -7.31 -13.47
N ARG A 114 -32.80 -7.39 -13.22
CA ARG A 114 -32.25 -8.23 -12.15
C ARG A 114 -32.46 -7.63 -10.77
N CYS A 115 -32.59 -6.30 -10.67
CA CYS A 115 -32.72 -5.61 -9.40
C CYS A 115 -34.02 -6.00 -8.67
N ILE A 116 -33.88 -6.45 -7.42
CA ILE A 116 -35.01 -6.82 -6.53
C ILE A 116 -35.23 -5.79 -5.40
N ALA A 117 -34.64 -4.59 -5.54
CA ALA A 117 -34.72 -3.51 -4.57
C ALA A 117 -34.39 -3.95 -3.12
N CYS A 118 -33.29 -4.71 -2.97
CA CYS A 118 -32.80 -5.23 -1.70
C CYS A 118 -32.06 -4.19 -0.85
N LYS A 119 -31.63 -3.07 -1.45
CA LYS A 119 -30.90 -1.95 -0.83
C LYS A 119 -29.54 -2.29 -0.19
N LEU A 120 -28.99 -3.47 -0.45
CA LEU A 120 -27.64 -3.83 0.02
C LEU A 120 -26.55 -2.94 -0.60
N CYS A 121 -26.68 -2.63 -1.89
CA CYS A 121 -25.73 -1.78 -2.61
C CYS A 121 -25.68 -0.33 -2.06
N GLU A 122 -26.81 0.18 -1.57
CA GLU A 122 -26.90 1.49 -0.91
C GLU A 122 -26.19 1.47 0.45
N ALA A 123 -26.40 0.41 1.24
CA ALA A 123 -25.79 0.27 2.56
C ALA A 123 -24.26 0.06 2.52
N ILE A 124 -23.74 -0.65 1.52
CA ILE A 124 -22.30 -0.93 1.41
C ILE A 124 -21.52 0.21 0.75
N CYS A 125 -22.20 1.14 0.07
CA CYS A 125 -21.54 2.20 -0.67
C CYS A 125 -20.80 3.16 0.29
N PRO A 126 -19.45 3.23 0.26
CA PRO A 126 -18.70 4.03 1.22
C PRO A 126 -18.91 5.54 1.05
N ALA A 127 -19.24 5.96 -0.18
CA ALA A 127 -19.51 7.37 -0.52
C ALA A 127 -21.01 7.71 -0.54
N GLN A 128 -21.89 6.76 -0.22
CA GLN A 128 -23.35 6.92 -0.25
C GLN A 128 -23.85 7.57 -1.56
N ALA A 129 -23.31 7.10 -2.70
CA ALA A 129 -23.61 7.65 -4.02
C ALA A 129 -24.91 7.11 -4.64
N ILE A 130 -25.48 6.06 -4.07
CA ILE A 130 -26.64 5.35 -4.61
C ILE A 130 -27.86 5.69 -3.77
N THR A 131 -28.97 6.06 -4.42
CA THR A 131 -30.27 6.24 -3.76
C THR A 131 -31.30 5.30 -4.37
N ILE A 132 -31.99 4.51 -3.54
CA ILE A 132 -32.93 3.48 -4.00
C ILE A 132 -34.29 3.64 -3.34
N GLU A 133 -35.34 3.76 -4.16
CA GLU A 133 -36.73 3.70 -3.75
C GLU A 133 -37.40 2.45 -4.32
N ALA A 134 -38.20 1.78 -3.49
CA ALA A 134 -38.76 0.46 -3.78
C ALA A 134 -40.26 0.46 -3.59
N GLU A 135 -41.00 0.06 -4.62
CA GLU A 135 -42.45 -0.09 -4.58
C GLU A 135 -42.86 -1.46 -5.13
N PRO A 136 -43.98 -2.04 -4.66
CA PRO A 136 -44.56 -3.23 -5.28
C PRO A 136 -45.10 -2.89 -6.67
N ARG A 137 -44.66 -3.63 -7.69
CA ARG A 137 -45.23 -3.54 -9.04
C ARG A 137 -46.61 -4.22 -9.08
N ALA A 138 -47.39 -3.94 -10.12
CA ALA A 138 -48.69 -4.58 -10.39
C ALA A 138 -48.62 -6.13 -10.37
N ASP A 139 -47.47 -6.71 -10.69
CA ASP A 139 -47.23 -8.17 -10.70
C ASP A 139 -46.92 -8.75 -9.30
N GLY A 140 -46.97 -7.92 -8.24
CA GLY A 140 -46.63 -8.31 -6.86
C GLY A 140 -45.14 -8.39 -6.56
N ASN A 141 -44.28 -8.29 -7.57
CA ASN A 141 -42.84 -8.27 -7.43
C ASN A 141 -42.34 -6.91 -6.91
N ARG A 142 -41.38 -6.92 -5.99
CA ARG A 142 -40.68 -5.70 -5.52
C ARG A 142 -39.68 -5.23 -6.56
N ARG A 143 -39.86 -4.01 -7.06
CA ARG A 143 -38.98 -3.36 -8.04
C ARG A 143 -38.58 -1.96 -7.60
N THR A 144 -37.54 -1.44 -8.25
CA THR A 144 -37.07 -0.08 -8.00
C THR A 144 -37.87 0.91 -8.85
N THR A 145 -38.43 1.94 -8.23
CA THR A 145 -39.05 3.07 -8.94
C THR A 145 -38.02 4.13 -9.29
N ARG A 146 -37.06 4.32 -8.38
CA ARG A 146 -35.92 5.23 -8.54
C ARG A 146 -34.64 4.50 -8.18
N TYR A 147 -33.67 4.55 -9.09
CA TYR A 147 -32.34 3.98 -8.91
C TYR A 147 -31.33 4.95 -9.52
N ASP A 148 -30.81 5.85 -8.69
CA ASP A 148 -29.91 6.91 -9.13
C ASP A 148 -28.52 6.68 -8.53
N ILE A 149 -27.50 6.84 -9.39
CA ILE A 149 -26.09 6.78 -9.00
C ILE A 149 -25.44 8.11 -9.35
N ASP A 150 -24.99 8.82 -8.32
CA ASP A 150 -24.21 10.04 -8.50
C ASP A 150 -22.76 9.69 -8.86
N MET A 151 -22.41 9.75 -10.16
CA MET A 151 -21.05 9.46 -10.64
C MET A 151 -19.99 10.42 -10.06
N THR A 152 -20.40 11.59 -9.56
CA THR A 152 -19.51 12.56 -8.90
C THR A 152 -19.16 12.18 -7.46
N LYS A 153 -20.00 11.38 -6.79
CA LYS A 153 -19.74 10.86 -5.45
C LYS A 153 -19.10 9.48 -5.50
N CYS A 154 -19.35 8.70 -6.55
CA CYS A 154 -18.84 7.35 -6.67
C CYS A 154 -17.31 7.32 -6.76
N ILE A 155 -16.68 6.42 -5.97
CA ILE A 155 -15.22 6.23 -5.94
C ILE A 155 -14.75 5.00 -6.76
N TYR A 156 -15.64 4.36 -7.52
CA TYR A 156 -15.35 3.18 -8.36
C TYR A 156 -14.66 2.03 -7.60
N CYS A 157 -15.21 1.70 -6.43
CA CYS A 157 -14.66 0.67 -5.54
C CYS A 157 -15.06 -0.77 -5.90
N GLY A 158 -16.15 -1.00 -6.64
CA GLY A 158 -16.65 -2.34 -6.95
C GLY A 158 -17.47 -3.03 -5.86
N PHE A 159 -17.65 -2.43 -4.69
CA PHE A 159 -18.41 -3.07 -3.59
C PHE A 159 -19.87 -3.32 -3.95
N CYS A 160 -20.47 -2.46 -4.77
CA CYS A 160 -21.85 -2.63 -5.21
C CYS A 160 -22.03 -3.88 -6.08
N GLN A 161 -21.02 -4.23 -6.90
CA GLN A 161 -21.02 -5.41 -7.75
C GLN A 161 -20.87 -6.69 -6.91
N GLU A 162 -20.00 -6.69 -5.90
CA GLU A 162 -19.78 -7.86 -5.04
C GLU A 162 -20.90 -8.07 -4.01
N ALA A 163 -21.52 -7.00 -3.54
CA ALA A 163 -22.59 -7.07 -2.55
C ALA A 163 -23.96 -7.44 -3.16
N CYS A 164 -24.11 -7.36 -4.49
CA CYS A 164 -25.39 -7.63 -5.12
C CYS A 164 -25.69 -9.14 -5.14
N PRO A 165 -26.75 -9.64 -4.48
CA PRO A 165 -27.02 -11.08 -4.42
C PRO A 165 -27.51 -11.69 -5.76
N VAL A 166 -27.83 -10.85 -6.74
CA VAL A 166 -28.46 -11.22 -8.02
C VAL A 166 -27.69 -10.68 -9.23
N ASP A 167 -26.48 -10.14 -9.00
CA ASP A 167 -25.62 -9.51 -10.01
C ASP A 167 -26.36 -8.48 -10.88
N ALA A 168 -27.18 -7.64 -10.25
CA ALA A 168 -27.98 -6.63 -10.95
C ALA A 168 -27.14 -5.44 -11.43
N ILE A 169 -26.25 -4.94 -10.57
CA ILE A 169 -25.33 -3.86 -10.91
C ILE A 169 -23.94 -4.43 -11.19
N VAL A 170 -23.34 -3.96 -12.27
CA VAL A 170 -21.95 -4.28 -12.61
C VAL A 170 -21.21 -3.04 -13.06
N GLU A 171 -19.90 -3.07 -12.88
CA GLU A 171 -19.00 -2.09 -13.47
C GLU A 171 -18.53 -2.63 -14.82
N VAL A 172 -18.88 -1.91 -15.88
CA VAL A 172 -18.52 -2.24 -17.26
C VAL A 172 -17.08 -1.82 -17.50
N THR A 173 -16.41 -2.50 -18.42
CA THR A 173 -15.05 -2.14 -18.85
C THR A 173 -14.98 -0.87 -19.70
N ASN A 174 -16.10 -0.13 -19.80
CA ASN A 174 -16.11 1.12 -20.55
C ASN A 174 -15.41 2.21 -19.74
N LEU A 175 -14.28 2.65 -20.28
CA LEU A 175 -13.46 3.77 -19.80
C LEU A 175 -13.82 5.10 -20.47
N LEU A 176 -14.56 5.02 -21.56
CA LEU A 176 -14.90 6.16 -22.39
C LEU A 176 -16.32 6.61 -22.04
N PHE A 177 -16.39 7.68 -21.24
CA PHE A 177 -17.40 8.71 -21.47
C PHE A 177 -17.03 9.49 -22.73
#